data_AF-A0A9X2FUA8-F1
#
_entry.id   AF-A0A9X2FUA8-F1
#
_cell.length_a   1.000
_cell.length_b   1.000
_cell.length_c   1.000
_cell.angle_alpha   90.00
_cell.angle_beta   90.00
_cell.angle_gamma   90.00
#
_symmetry.space_group_name_H-M   'P 1'
#
loop_
_entity.id
_entity.type
_entity.pdbx_description
1 polymer ?
#
loop_
_entity_poly.entity_id
_entity_poly.type
_entity_poly.pdbx_seq_one_letter_code
_entity_poly.pdbx_strand_id
1 'polypeptide(L)'
;TAPAEALEAALALMARAPDCHRRVIDVSGDGTPNDGGDVGAARRRAEAMGVTVNGLAIESLGQAITGFYLRHVATRDGFVITARGHRDYPRAMRLKLRRELVRLLGHGPSAPPMRRSHAPRPR
;
A
#
# COMPACT_ATOMS: atom_id res chain seq x y z
N THR A 1 -2.08 -8.89 16.23
CA THR A 1 -2.68 -8.48 14.95
C THR A 1 -2.41 -9.56 13.91
N ALA A 2 -3.27 -9.68 12.90
CA ALA A 2 -3.17 -10.63 11.78
C ALA A 2 -3.01 -9.85 10.45
N PRO A 3 -1.82 -9.25 10.17
CA PRO A 3 -1.66 -8.31 9.08
C PRO A 3 -1.69 -8.98 7.70
N ALA A 4 -1.35 -10.28 7.62
CA ALA A 4 -1.38 -11.03 6.38
C ALA A 4 -2.82 -11.19 5.89
N GLU A 5 -3.72 -11.63 6.76
CA GLU A 5 -5.14 -11.83 6.49
C GLU A 5 -5.82 -10.53 6.10
N ALA A 6 -5.49 -9.44 6.80
CA ALA A 6 -5.99 -8.11 6.45
C ALA A 6 -5.54 -7.69 5.05
N LEU A 7 -4.27 -7.93 4.69
CA LEU A 7 -3.75 -7.60 3.38
C LEU A 7 -4.34 -8.50 2.29
N GLU A 8 -4.47 -9.80 2.52
CA GLU A 8 -5.10 -10.73 1.58
C GLU A 8 -6.57 -10.41 1.35
N ALA A 9 -7.31 -10.07 2.41
CA ALA A 9 -8.70 -9.63 2.28
C ALA A 9 -8.81 -8.33 1.46
N ALA A 10 -7.93 -7.36 1.70
CA ALA A 10 -7.88 -6.13 0.92
C ALA A 10 -7.50 -6.39 -0.55
N LEU A 11 -6.58 -7.31 -0.83
CA LEU A 11 -6.21 -7.72 -2.19
C LEU A 11 -7.37 -8.41 -2.91
N ALA A 12 -8.14 -9.25 -2.21
CA ALA A 12 -9.33 -9.89 -2.76
C ALA A 12 -10.40 -8.87 -3.16
N LEU A 13 -10.61 -7.82 -2.34
CA LEU A 13 -11.48 -6.70 -2.70
C LEU A 13 -10.92 -5.91 -3.88
N MET A 14 -9.61 -5.64 -3.88
CA MET A 14 -8.93 -4.90 -4.94
C MET A 14 -8.92 -5.64 -6.28
N ALA A 15 -9.04 -6.98 -6.29
CA ALA A 15 -9.20 -7.78 -7.51
C ALA A 15 -10.58 -7.61 -8.16
N ARG A 16 -11.58 -7.18 -7.39
CA ARG A 16 -12.96 -6.95 -7.84
C ARG A 16 -13.25 -5.48 -8.13
N ALA A 17 -12.30 -4.59 -7.85
CA ALA A 17 -12.44 -3.16 -8.09
C ALA A 17 -12.39 -2.85 -9.60
N PRO A 18 -13.06 -1.78 -10.07
CA PRO A 18 -12.92 -1.30 -11.45
C PRO A 18 -11.47 -0.91 -11.76
N ASP A 19 -11.14 -0.87 -13.06
CA ASP A 19 -9.85 -0.37 -13.51
C ASP A 19 -9.62 1.06 -13.03
N CYS A 20 -8.55 1.23 -12.26
CA CYS A 20 -8.18 2.49 -11.63
C CYS A 20 -6.72 2.80 -11.97
N HIS A 21 -6.43 4.07 -12.24
CA HIS A 21 -5.06 4.53 -12.52
C HIS A 21 -4.10 4.22 -11.35
N ARG A 22 -4.61 4.26 -10.12
CA ARG A 22 -3.87 3.93 -8.91
C ARG A 22 -4.63 2.89 -8.10
N ARG A 23 -3.91 1.88 -7.62
CA ARG A 23 -4.42 0.86 -6.71
C ARG A 23 -3.56 0.90 -5.46
N VAL A 24 -4.14 1.39 -4.36
CA VAL A 24 -3.43 1.68 -3.11
C VAL A 24 -4.16 1.04 -1.95
N ILE A 25 -3.42 0.34 -1.09
CA ILE A 25 -3.89 -0.16 0.21
C ILE A 25 -3.13 0.59 1.30
N ASP A 26 -3.88 1.13 2.25
CA ASP A 26 -3.34 1.86 3.38
C ASP A 26 -3.54 1.07 4.67
N VAL A 27 -2.43 0.62 5.26
CA VAL A 27 -2.42 -0.19 6.49
C VAL A 27 -1.99 0.69 7.67
N SER A 28 -2.75 0.64 8.77
CA SER A 28 -2.41 1.31 10.02
C SER A 28 -2.53 0.32 11.17
N GLY A 29 -1.56 0.30 12.11
CA GLY A 29 -1.62 -0.60 13.26
C GLY A 29 -0.43 -0.48 14.21
N ASP A 30 -0.56 -1.17 15.35
CA ASP A 30 0.23 -0.99 16.57
C ASP A 30 0.91 -2.28 17.07
N GLY A 31 1.10 -3.26 16.18
CA GLY A 31 1.76 -4.50 16.54
C GLY A 31 2.46 -5.19 15.38
N THR A 32 3.42 -6.04 15.72
CA THR A 32 3.93 -7.10 14.84
C THR A 32 2.89 -8.22 14.72
N PRO A 33 3.01 -9.12 13.73
CA PRO A 33 2.12 -10.28 13.63
C PRO A 33 2.19 -11.06 14.94
N ASN A 34 1.04 -11.32 15.54
CA ASN A 34 0.96 -12.18 16.74
C ASN A 34 0.35 -13.55 16.42
N ASP A 35 -0.15 -13.72 15.20
CA ASP A 35 -0.76 -14.91 14.61
C ASP A 35 -0.89 -14.68 13.09
N GLY A 36 -1.18 -15.74 12.33
CA GLY A 36 -1.54 -15.65 10.91
C GLY A 36 -0.41 -15.89 9.90
N GLY A 37 -0.74 -15.69 8.63
CA GLY A 37 0.10 -16.02 7.47
C GLY A 37 1.35 -15.15 7.25
N ASP A 38 2.13 -15.50 6.23
CA ASP A 38 3.34 -14.74 5.84
C ASP A 38 2.97 -13.37 5.25
N VAL A 39 3.09 -12.31 6.05
CA VAL A 39 2.85 -10.92 5.63
C VAL A 39 3.74 -10.53 4.44
N GLY A 40 4.96 -11.07 4.36
CA GLY A 40 5.85 -10.86 3.23
C GLY A 40 5.32 -11.47 1.94
N ALA A 41 4.64 -12.63 2.02
CA ALA A 41 3.98 -13.24 0.86
C ALA A 41 2.83 -12.37 0.36
N ALA A 42 1.96 -11.90 1.26
CA ALA A 42 0.87 -10.99 0.92
C ALA A 42 1.40 -9.68 0.30
N ARG A 43 2.51 -9.13 0.81
CA ARG A 43 3.19 -7.97 0.22
C ARG A 43 3.68 -8.25 -1.21
N ARG A 44 4.37 -9.37 -1.43
CA ARG A 44 4.83 -9.75 -2.79
C ARG A 44 3.66 -9.93 -3.76
N ARG A 45 2.53 -10.45 -3.27
CA ARG A 45 1.30 -10.56 -4.06
C ARG A 45 0.73 -9.19 -4.42
N ALA A 46 0.72 -8.24 -3.48
CA ALA A 46 0.35 -6.86 -3.76
C ALA A 46 1.22 -6.24 -4.86
N GLU A 47 2.55 -6.41 -4.77
CA GLU A 47 3.50 -5.94 -5.79
C GLU A 47 3.22 -6.58 -7.16
N ALA A 48 3.01 -7.89 -7.22
CA ALA A 48 2.69 -8.61 -8.46
C ALA A 48 1.36 -8.15 -9.09
N MET A 49 0.41 -7.70 -8.26
CA MET A 49 -0.85 -7.13 -8.74
C MET A 49 -0.71 -5.66 -9.13
N GLY A 50 0.43 -5.00 -8.93
CA GLY A 50 0.57 -3.55 -9.15
C GLY A 50 -0.21 -2.71 -8.12
N VAL A 51 -0.35 -3.21 -6.90
CA VAL A 51 -0.97 -2.50 -5.78
C VAL A 51 0.14 -1.93 -4.88
N THR A 52 0.11 -0.61 -4.65
CA THR A 52 0.98 0.03 -3.66
C THR A 52 0.43 -0.20 -2.26
N VAL A 53 1.28 -0.60 -1.31
CA VAL A 53 0.88 -0.70 0.11
C VAL A 53 1.66 0.33 0.92
N ASN A 54 0.95 1.22 1.61
CA ASN A 54 1.53 2.17 2.54
C ASN A 54 1.23 1.80 4.00
N GLY A 55 2.07 2.26 4.91
CA GLY A 55 2.00 1.98 6.33
C GLY A 55 1.83 3.21 7.22
N LEU A 56 1.08 3.06 8.30
CA LEU A 56 1.16 3.87 9.51
C LEU A 56 1.45 2.95 10.69
N ALA A 57 2.70 2.96 11.14
CA ALA A 57 3.17 2.17 12.27
C ALA A 57 2.99 2.96 13.57
N ILE A 58 2.21 2.43 14.52
CA ILE A 58 1.99 3.03 15.83
C ILE A 58 2.92 2.34 16.83
N GLU A 59 4.01 3.01 17.21
CA GLU A 59 4.98 2.43 18.14
C GLU A 59 4.40 2.27 19.54
N SER A 60 4.82 1.20 20.20
CA SER A 60 4.58 0.95 21.62
C SER A 60 5.89 0.58 22.30
N LEU A 61 5.99 0.78 23.61
CA LEU A 61 7.23 0.51 24.37
C LEU A 61 7.69 -0.93 24.14
N GLY A 62 8.96 -1.09 23.75
CA GLY A 62 9.60 -2.38 23.53
C GLY A 62 9.29 -3.07 22.20
N GLN A 63 8.53 -2.44 21.29
CA GLN A 63 8.23 -2.98 19.97
C GLN A 63 8.85 -2.12 18.87
N ALA A 64 9.37 -2.75 17.81
CA ALA A 64 9.96 -2.07 16.64
C ALA A 64 9.02 -2.14 15.43
N ILE A 65 7.85 -1.50 15.55
CA ILE A 65 6.73 -1.71 14.62
C ILE A 65 7.02 -1.07 13.27
N THR A 66 7.66 0.11 13.23
CA THR A 66 8.10 0.76 11.99
C THR A 66 9.03 -0.14 11.20
N GLY A 67 9.98 -0.80 11.88
CA GLY A 67 10.90 -1.74 11.23
C GLY A 67 10.18 -2.93 10.62
N PHE A 68 9.16 -3.46 11.31
CA PHE A 68 8.31 -4.51 10.77
C PHE A 68 7.54 -4.04 9.53
N TYR A 69 6.89 -2.87 9.59
CA TYR A 69 6.12 -2.30 8.48
C TYR A 69 6.99 -2.05 7.23
N LEU A 70 8.20 -1.50 7.42
CA LEU A 70 9.15 -1.27 6.32
C LEU A 70 9.58 -2.58 5.65
N ARG A 71 9.82 -3.64 6.43
CA ARG A 71 10.32 -4.91 5.90
C ARG A 71 9.23 -5.79 5.29
N HIS A 72 8.02 -5.79 5.86
CA HIS A 72 7.02 -6.80 5.55
C HIS A 72 5.69 -6.24 5.04
N VAL A 73 5.33 -4.99 5.32
CA VAL A 73 4.02 -4.44 4.97
C VAL A 73 4.09 -3.54 3.74
N ALA A 74 4.95 -2.52 3.77
CA ALA A 74 5.03 -1.54 2.69
C ALA A 74 5.70 -2.13 1.45
N THR A 75 5.09 -1.92 0.28
CA THR A 75 5.70 -2.26 -1.01
C THR A 75 6.86 -1.33 -1.34
N ARG A 76 7.67 -1.70 -2.34
CA ARG A 76 8.84 -0.90 -2.78
C ARG A 76 8.54 0.58 -3.06
N ASP A 77 7.37 0.90 -3.58
CA ASP A 77 6.91 2.26 -3.93
C ASP A 77 6.03 2.92 -2.85
N GLY A 78 5.69 2.15 -1.82
CA GLY A 78 4.96 2.58 -0.65
C GLY A 78 5.84 3.35 0.34
N PHE A 79 5.19 3.99 1.31
CA PHE A 79 5.88 4.65 2.42
C PHE A 79 5.33 4.18 3.76
N VAL A 80 6.11 4.38 4.82
CA VAL A 80 5.67 4.17 6.21
C VAL A 80 5.76 5.49 6.97
N ILE A 81 4.70 5.84 7.70
CA ILE A 81 4.69 6.92 8.68
C ILE A 81 4.68 6.32 10.08
N THR A 82 5.55 6.83 10.95
CA THR A 82 5.58 6.42 12.35
C THR A 82 4.75 7.37 13.22
N ALA A 83 3.90 6.80 14.06
CA ALA A 83 3.32 7.44 15.23
C ALA A 83 4.06 6.95 16.48
N ARG A 84 4.59 7.88 17.29
CA ARG A 84 5.26 7.55 18.56
C ARG A 84 4.23 7.38 19.68
N GLY A 85 3.56 6.23 19.70
CA GLY A 85 2.46 5.96 20.61
C GLY A 85 1.13 6.53 20.15
N HIS A 86 0.06 6.11 20.84
CA HIS A 86 -1.32 6.46 20.51
C HIS A 86 -1.61 7.97 20.56
N ARG A 87 -0.94 8.73 21.41
CA ARG A 87 -1.12 10.20 21.47
C ARG A 87 -0.61 10.92 20.22
N ASP A 88 0.36 10.33 19.52
CA ASP A 88 0.93 10.89 18.29
C ASP A 88 0.17 10.45 17.03
N TYR A 89 -0.69 9.44 17.15
CA TYR A 89 -1.48 8.90 16.04
C TYR A 89 -2.28 9.97 15.27
N PRO A 90 -2.97 10.94 15.89
CA PRO A 90 -3.68 11.97 15.14
C PRO A 90 -2.78 12.82 14.23
N ARG A 91 -1.54 13.10 14.66
CA ARG A 91 -0.55 13.82 13.84
C ARG A 91 -0.11 12.94 12.66
N ALA A 92 0.23 11.68 12.93
CA ALA A 92 0.66 10.73 11.91
C ALA A 92 -0.43 10.49 10.85
N MET A 93 -1.69 10.35 11.26
CA MET A 93 -2.82 10.16 10.36
C MET A 93 -3.03 11.38 9.44
N ARG A 94 -2.97 12.60 9.98
CA ARG A 94 -3.04 13.82 9.17
C ARG A 94 -1.91 13.89 8.14
N LEU A 95 -0.69 13.53 8.53
CA LEU A 95 0.45 13.50 7.61
C LEU A 95 0.23 12.47 6.49
N LYS A 96 -0.30 11.30 6.84
CA LYS A 96 -0.60 10.24 5.88
C LYS A 96 -1.61 10.67 4.85
N LEU A 97 -2.76 11.20 5.28
CA LEU A 97 -3.81 11.67 4.39
C LEU A 97 -3.31 12.76 3.45
N ARG A 98 -2.55 13.73 3.95
CA ARG A 98 -1.94 14.78 3.11
C ARG A 98 -1.02 14.19 2.04
N ARG A 99 -0.21 13.18 2.37
CA ARG A 99 0.71 12.56 1.42
C ARG A 99 -0.02 11.78 0.32
N GLU A 100 -1.11 11.11 0.65
CA GLU A 100 -1.94 10.43 -0.33
C GLU A 100 -2.66 11.40 -1.28
N LEU A 101 -3.26 12.45 -0.73
CA LEU A 101 -3.98 13.46 -1.50
C LEU A 101 -3.05 14.21 -2.47
N VAL A 102 -1.83 14.57 -2.04
CA VAL A 102 -0.85 15.23 -2.93
C VAL A 102 -0.44 14.31 -4.09
N ARG A 103 -0.28 13.00 -3.87
CA ARG A 103 -0.02 12.05 -4.96
C ARG A 103 -1.19 11.93 -5.94
N LEU A 104 -2.44 12.10 -5.48
CA LEU A 104 -3.61 12.09 -6.36
C LEU A 104 -3.61 13.33 -7.26
N LEU A 105 -3.27 14.50 -6.72
CA LEU A 105 -3.30 15.76 -7.45
C LEU A 105 -2.11 15.94 -8.41
N GLY A 106 -0.99 15.24 -8.17
CA GLY A 106 0.21 15.32 -9.02
C GLY A 106 0.19 14.44 -10.28
N HIS A 107 -0.73 13.46 -10.38
CA HIS A 107 -0.94 12.66 -11.59
C HIS A 107 -2.26 13.06 -12.24
N GLY A 108 -2.21 14.05 -13.14
CA GLY A 108 -3.31 14.26 -14.10
C GLY A 108 -3.52 13.00 -14.97
N PRO A 109 -4.70 12.81 -15.58
CA PRO A 109 -5.02 11.57 -16.30
C PRO A 109 -3.97 11.33 -17.38
N SER A 110 -3.13 10.31 -17.20
CA SER A 110 -2.23 9.86 -18.26
C SER A 110 -3.08 9.22 -19.33
N ALA A 111 -3.09 9.81 -20.53
CA ALA A 111 -3.80 9.28 -21.68
C ALA A 111 -3.44 7.79 -21.89
N PRO A 112 -4.43 6.94 -22.23
CA PRO A 112 -4.15 5.52 -22.49
C PRO A 112 -3.13 5.40 -23.64
N PRO A 113 -2.21 4.41 -23.58
CA PRO A 113 -1.24 4.22 -24.64
C PRO A 113 -1.97 3.95 -25.96
N MET A 114 -1.77 4.84 -26.92
CA MET A 114 -2.36 4.74 -28.25
C MET A 114 -1.88 3.43 -28.89
N ARG A 115 -2.79 2.46 -29.06
CA ARG A 115 -2.48 1.20 -29.76
C ARG A 115 -1.97 1.57 -31.15
N ARG A 116 -0.69 1.30 -31.42
CA ARG A 116 -0.13 1.44 -32.76
C ARG A 116 -0.88 0.47 -33.67
N SER A 117 -1.73 1.01 -34.54
CA SER A 117 -2.33 0.25 -35.63
C SER A 117 -1.21 -0.29 -36.52
N HIS A 118 -1.04 -1.60 -36.53
CA HIS A 118 -0.15 -2.29 -37.46
C HIS A 118 -0.81 -2.21 -38.85
N ALA A 119 -0.30 -1.34 -39.71
CA ALA A 119 -0.70 -1.33 -41.12
C ALA A 119 -0.10 -2.57 -41.82
N PRO A 120 -0.85 -3.29 -42.65
CA PRO A 120 -0.32 -4.42 -43.41
C PRO A 120 0.65 -3.93 -44.48
N ARG A 121 1.79 -4.61 -44.62
CA ARG A 121 2.78 -4.32 -45.67
C ARG A 121 2.23 -4.70 -47.04
N PRO A 122 2.33 -3.84 -48.07
CA PRO A 122 1.97 -4.22 -49.43
C PRO A 122 3.01 -5.20 -50.02
N ARG A 123 2.53 -6.11 -50.87
CA ARG A 123 3.34 -7.02 -51.69
C ARG A 123 3.88 -6.30 -52.92
#